data_AF-A0A425DIH0-F1
#
_entry.id   AF-A0A425DIH0-F1
#
_cell.length_a   1.000
_cell.length_b   1.000
_cell.length_c   1.000
_cell.angle_alpha   90.00
_cell.angle_beta   90.00
_cell.angle_gamma   90.00
#
_symmetry.space_group_name_H-M   'P 1'
#
loop_
_entity.id
_entity.type
_entity.pdbx_description
1 polymer ?
#
loop_
_entity_poly.entity_id
_entity_poly.type
_entity_poly.pdbx_seq_one_letter_code
_entity_poly.pdbx_strand_id
1 'polypeptide(L)'
;MGAPRHEHNGREKVKVFLLTFFSYVMLHVSRKSFSAIKGEMSKELFMESALIPSTEQGKMYGLMDTLFMAFYACGLYVSGIIGDRFDLRKLLSGGMFITAAIMCVFGVSAFLDIRSLGLYAFLWALNGLVQSIGWPVNVAVMYAQLLLRRVCKLHTHFHLICFM
;
A
#
# COMPACT_ATOMS: atom_id res chain seq x y z
N MET A 1 -10.74 -27.21 34.08
CA MET A 1 -9.36 -27.19 33.52
C MET A 1 -9.45 -26.83 32.05
N GLY A 2 -8.91 -25.67 31.67
CA GLY A 2 -8.94 -25.14 30.30
C GLY A 2 -8.29 -23.75 30.25
N ALA A 3 -6.96 -23.76 30.17
CA ALA A 3 -5.94 -22.70 30.03
C ALA A 3 -6.32 -21.19 30.12
N PRO A 4 -5.53 -20.36 30.83
CA PRO A 4 -5.74 -18.92 30.91
C PRO A 4 -5.47 -18.20 29.57
N ARG A 5 -6.50 -17.58 29.00
CA ARG A 5 -6.48 -16.82 27.74
C ARG A 5 -5.89 -15.40 27.89
N HIS A 6 -4.74 -15.24 28.57
CA HIS A 6 -4.17 -13.91 28.85
C HIS A 6 -2.73 -13.66 28.37
N GLU A 7 -1.98 -14.67 27.91
CA GLU A 7 -0.59 -14.46 27.43
C GLU A 7 -0.40 -14.45 25.91
N HIS A 8 -1.42 -14.78 25.11
CA HIS A 8 -1.30 -14.78 23.64
C HIS A 8 -1.29 -13.38 23.00
N ASN A 9 -1.52 -12.32 23.78
CA ASN A 9 -1.85 -10.99 23.27
C ASN A 9 -0.63 -10.14 22.87
N GLY A 10 0.58 -10.45 23.37
CA GLY A 10 1.80 -9.66 23.10
C GLY A 10 2.45 -9.98 21.75
N ARG A 11 2.65 -11.26 21.48
CA ARG A 11 3.34 -11.76 20.28
C ARG A 11 2.56 -11.44 19.00
N GLU A 12 1.24 -11.50 19.04
CA GLU A 12 0.39 -11.15 17.90
C GLU A 12 0.39 -9.64 17.60
N LYS A 13 0.44 -8.78 18.62
CA LYS A 13 0.55 -7.32 18.42
C LYS A 13 1.86 -6.92 17.76
N VAL A 14 2.96 -7.55 18.16
CA VAL A 14 4.29 -7.35 17.55
C VAL A 14 4.28 -7.82 16.09
N LYS A 15 3.72 -9.00 15.81
CA LYS A 15 3.58 -9.50 14.43
C LYS A 15 2.80 -8.52 13.55
N VAL A 16 1.70 -7.98 14.04
CA VAL A 16 0.85 -7.04 13.28
C VAL A 16 1.56 -5.72 13.04
N PHE A 17 2.27 -5.21 14.05
CA PHE A 17 3.09 -4.01 13.94
C PHE A 17 4.21 -4.18 12.91
N LEU A 18 4.93 -5.31 12.95
CA LEU A 18 5.98 -5.60 11.98
C LEU A 18 5.40 -5.76 10.57
N LEU A 19 4.23 -6.38 10.43
CA LEU A 19 3.57 -6.58 9.15
C LEU A 19 3.09 -5.26 8.54
N THR A 20 2.51 -4.35 9.33
CA THR A 20 2.14 -3.00 8.87
C THR A 20 3.36 -2.12 8.56
N PHE A 21 4.40 -2.21 9.38
CA PHE A 21 5.65 -1.45 9.19
C PHE A 21 6.36 -1.89 7.91
N PHE A 22 6.56 -3.19 7.73
CA PHE A 22 7.23 -3.74 6.55
C PHE A 22 6.42 -3.50 5.28
N SER A 23 5.09 -3.62 5.36
CA SER A 23 4.17 -3.25 4.28
C SER A 23 4.38 -1.80 3.84
N TYR A 24 4.40 -0.89 4.80
CA TYR A 24 4.56 0.54 4.52
C TYR A 24 5.90 0.84 3.84
N VAL A 25 6.98 0.26 4.37
CA VAL A 25 8.32 0.42 3.82
C VAL A 25 8.38 -0.12 2.39
N MET A 26 7.87 -1.33 2.13
CA MET A 26 7.89 -1.94 0.80
C MET A 26 7.10 -1.14 -0.25
N LEU A 27 5.94 -0.60 0.14
CA LEU A 27 5.15 0.27 -0.73
C LEU A 27 5.90 1.57 -1.07
N HIS A 28 6.57 2.18 -0.08
CA HIS A 28 7.36 3.38 -0.28
C HIS A 28 8.63 3.16 -1.10
N VAL A 29 9.33 2.04 -0.84
CA VAL A 29 10.52 1.63 -1.59
C VAL A 29 10.15 1.45 -3.06
N SER A 30 9.06 0.73 -3.36
CA SER A 30 8.62 0.50 -4.75
C SER A 30 8.41 1.81 -5.52
N ARG A 31 7.75 2.81 -4.90
CA ARG A 31 7.57 4.12 -5.53
C ARG A 31 8.88 4.89 -5.70
N LYS A 32 9.74 4.88 -4.68
CA LYS A 32 11.01 5.61 -4.71
C LYS A 32 12.00 5.01 -5.72
N SER A 33 12.02 3.68 -5.84
CA SER A 33 12.82 2.99 -6.86
C SER A 33 12.41 3.40 -8.26
N PHE A 34 11.10 3.50 -8.54
CA PHE A 34 10.63 3.96 -9.84
C PHE A 34 11.02 5.42 -10.14
N SER A 35 10.89 6.31 -9.15
CA SER A 35 11.34 7.70 -9.31
C SER A 35 12.85 7.82 -9.57
N ALA A 36 13.67 6.91 -9.02
CA ALA A 36 15.11 6.91 -9.23
C ALA A 36 15.50 6.45 -10.65
N ILE A 37 14.85 5.41 -11.18
CA ILE A 37 15.15 4.89 -12.52
C ILE A 37 14.51 5.71 -13.64
N LYS A 38 13.48 6.52 -13.35
CA LYS A 38 12.76 7.37 -14.31
C LYS A 38 13.69 8.26 -15.14
N GLY A 39 14.75 8.78 -14.50
CA GLY A 39 15.73 9.63 -15.18
C GLY A 39 16.53 8.91 -16.26
N GLU A 40 16.94 7.67 -15.99
CA GLU A 40 17.68 6.85 -16.95
C GLU A 40 16.75 6.26 -18.02
N MET A 41 15.56 5.77 -17.63
CA MET A 41 14.58 5.25 -18.59
C MET A 41 14.04 6.33 -19.54
N SER A 42 14.13 7.60 -19.17
CA SER A 42 13.77 8.73 -20.04
C SER A 42 14.83 9.05 -21.10
N LYS A 43 16.07 8.55 -20.95
CA LYS A 43 17.14 8.71 -21.94
C LYS A 43 17.12 7.60 -23.00
N GLU A 44 16.75 6.39 -22.58
CA GLU A 44 16.78 5.17 -23.42
C GLU A 44 15.60 5.02 -24.40
N LEU A 45 14.79 6.07 -24.56
CA LEU A 45 13.57 6.03 -25.36
C LEU A 45 12.67 4.81 -25.02
N PHE A 46 12.60 4.42 -23.75
CA PHE A 46 12.10 3.09 -23.35
C PHE A 46 10.64 2.81 -23.76
N MET A 47 9.79 3.83 -23.75
CA MET A 47 8.38 3.76 -24.12
C MET A 47 8.14 4.20 -25.57
N GLU A 48 7.46 3.37 -26.34
CA GLU A 48 6.97 3.70 -27.67
C GLU A 48 5.43 3.83 -27.65
N SER A 49 4.90 4.80 -28.38
CA SER A 49 3.46 5.02 -28.50
C SER A 49 3.13 5.58 -29.86
N ALA A 50 2.05 5.09 -30.47
CA ALA A 50 1.57 5.63 -31.74
C ALA A 50 1.00 7.08 -31.61
N LEU A 51 0.63 7.49 -30.39
CA LEU A 51 -0.05 8.77 -30.12
C LEU A 51 0.87 9.92 -29.70
N ILE A 52 2.05 9.63 -29.15
CA ILE A 52 2.97 10.64 -28.64
C ILE A 52 4.35 10.33 -29.22
N PRO A 53 5.00 11.26 -29.94
CA PRO A 53 6.33 11.04 -30.51
C PRO A 53 7.32 10.74 -29.40
N SER A 54 8.22 9.78 -29.66
CA SER A 54 9.20 9.26 -28.71
C SER A 54 10.24 10.30 -28.24
N THR A 55 10.26 11.48 -28.87
CA THR A 55 11.05 12.65 -28.47
C THR A 55 10.54 13.32 -27.19
N GLU A 56 9.27 13.09 -26.80
CA GLU A 56 8.61 13.75 -25.65
C GLU A 56 8.38 12.77 -24.48
N GLN A 57 9.39 11.95 -24.16
CA GLN A 57 9.31 10.97 -23.06
C GLN A 57 8.93 11.60 -21.70
N GLY A 58 9.39 12.82 -21.44
CA GLY A 58 9.03 13.56 -20.24
C GLY A 58 7.52 13.74 -20.06
N LYS A 59 6.77 13.98 -21.16
CA LYS A 59 5.30 14.07 -21.12
C LYS A 59 4.65 12.72 -20.85
N MET A 60 5.15 11.64 -21.46
CA MET A 60 4.62 10.28 -21.26
C MET A 60 4.71 9.86 -19.80
N TYR A 61 5.88 10.05 -19.18
CA TYR A 61 6.07 9.72 -17.79
C TYR A 61 5.32 10.69 -16.85
N GLY A 62 5.18 11.97 -17.21
CA GLY A 62 4.35 12.93 -16.47
C GLY A 62 2.85 12.55 -16.50
N LEU A 63 2.37 12.03 -17.63
CA LEU A 63 1.01 11.53 -17.78
C LEU A 63 0.80 10.29 -16.91
N MET A 64 1.76 9.36 -16.86
CA MET A 64 1.69 8.20 -15.95
C MET A 64 1.60 8.61 -14.47
N ASP A 65 2.37 9.60 -14.03
CA ASP A 65 2.30 10.08 -12.63
C ASP A 65 0.96 10.76 -12.33
N THR A 66 0.41 11.48 -13.30
CA THR A 66 -0.91 12.11 -13.17
C THR A 66 -2.00 11.05 -13.09
N LEU A 67 -1.91 10.02 -13.93
CA LEU A 67 -2.81 8.87 -13.93
C LEU A 67 -2.75 8.14 -12.57
N PHE A 68 -1.54 7.91 -12.06
CA PHE A 68 -1.34 7.34 -10.72
C PHE A 68 -2.07 8.17 -9.65
N MET A 69 -1.90 9.49 -9.64
CA MET A 69 -2.55 10.35 -8.64
C MET A 69 -4.08 10.37 -8.79
N ALA A 70 -4.60 10.35 -10.01
CA ALA A 70 -6.04 10.29 -10.27
C ALA A 70 -6.65 8.97 -9.74
N PHE A 71 -6.06 7.83 -10.09
CA PHE A 71 -6.52 6.52 -9.61
C PHE A 71 -6.30 6.33 -8.11
N TYR A 72 -5.24 6.92 -7.56
CA TYR A 72 -5.00 6.97 -6.11
C TYR A 72 -6.12 7.74 -5.39
N ALA A 73 -6.57 8.88 -5.94
CA ALA A 73 -7.70 9.63 -5.39
C ALA A 73 -9.01 8.83 -5.44
N CYS A 74 -9.29 8.16 -6.56
CA CYS A 74 -10.45 7.26 -6.67
C CYS A 74 -10.37 6.10 -5.66
N GLY A 75 -9.19 5.49 -5.51
CA GLY A 75 -8.96 4.40 -4.59
C GLY A 75 -9.08 4.82 -3.12
N LEU A 76 -8.75 6.06 -2.75
CA LEU A 76 -9.02 6.60 -1.42
C LEU A 76 -10.51 6.61 -1.10
N TYR A 77 -11.35 7.05 -2.03
CA TYR A 77 -12.81 7.05 -1.86
C TYR A 77 -13.35 5.63 -1.65
N VAL A 78 -12.91 4.68 -2.49
CA VAL A 78 -13.30 3.27 -2.39
C VAL A 78 -12.80 2.63 -1.09
N SER A 79 -11.57 2.98 -0.64
CA SER A 79 -10.98 2.43 0.58
C SER A 79 -11.77 2.79 1.84
N GLY A 80 -12.44 3.95 1.86
CA GLY A 80 -13.31 4.35 2.97
C GLY A 80 -14.51 3.42 3.11
N ILE A 81 -15.16 3.09 1.99
CA ILE A 81 -16.35 2.20 1.97
C ILE A 81 -15.96 0.75 2.32
N ILE A 82 -14.82 0.27 1.81
CA ILE A 82 -14.35 -1.09 2.06
C ILE A 82 -13.84 -1.25 3.51
N GLY A 83 -13.26 -0.20 4.09
CA GLY A 83 -12.73 -0.19 5.44
C GLY A 83 -13.76 -0.52 6.53
N ASP A 84 -15.02 -0.16 6.30
CA ASP A 84 -16.12 -0.43 7.24
C ASP A 84 -16.66 -1.87 7.16
N ARG A 85 -16.38 -2.59 6.07
CA ARG A 85 -16.99 -3.90 5.76
C ARG A 85 -16.04 -5.08 5.92
N PHE A 86 -14.72 -4.84 5.86
CA PHE A 86 -13.71 -5.90 5.84
C PHE A 86 -12.69 -5.77 6.98
N ASP A 87 -12.14 -6.92 7.40
CA ASP A 87 -10.99 -6.94 8.32
C ASP A 87 -9.81 -6.18 7.71
N LEU A 88 -9.43 -5.05 8.33
CA LEU A 88 -8.33 -4.18 7.89
C LEU A 88 -7.01 -4.94 7.65
N ARG A 89 -6.77 -6.02 8.41
CA ARG A 89 -5.56 -6.83 8.27
C ARG A 89 -5.51 -7.65 6.98
N LYS A 90 -6.63 -8.26 6.60
CA LYS A 90 -6.73 -9.05 5.36
C LYS A 90 -6.68 -8.13 4.15
N LEU A 91 -7.28 -6.95 4.26
CA LEU A 91 -7.24 -5.91 3.24
C LEU A 91 -5.80 -5.44 2.98
N LEU A 92 -5.01 -5.24 4.05
CA LEU A 92 -3.61 -4.86 3.93
C LEU A 92 -2.76 -5.95 3.25
N SER A 93 -2.86 -7.21 3.69
CA SER A 93 -2.06 -8.29 3.09
C SER A 93 -2.47 -8.55 1.63
N GLY A 94 -3.76 -8.43 1.31
CA GLY A 94 -4.26 -8.50 -0.06
C GLY A 94 -3.69 -7.39 -0.94
N GLY A 95 -3.71 -6.14 -0.45
CA GLY A 95 -3.14 -4.99 -1.16
C GLY A 95 -1.63 -5.13 -1.41
N MET A 96 -0.87 -5.65 -0.43
CA MET A 96 0.55 -5.95 -0.62
C MET A 96 0.79 -7.01 -1.69
N PHE A 97 0.04 -8.11 -1.65
CA PHE A 97 0.19 -9.20 -2.61
C PHE A 97 -0.12 -8.74 -4.04
N ILE A 98 -1.20 -7.97 -4.21
CA ILE A 98 -1.59 -7.41 -5.49
C ILE A 98 -0.52 -6.41 -5.99
N THR A 99 -0.01 -5.53 -5.11
CA THR A 99 1.05 -4.58 -5.48
C THR A 99 2.32 -5.32 -5.91
N ALA A 100 2.71 -6.37 -5.18
CA ALA A 100 3.86 -7.20 -5.52
C ALA A 100 3.67 -7.90 -6.87
N ALA A 101 2.48 -8.47 -7.12
CA ALA A 101 2.16 -9.09 -8.40
C ALA A 101 2.25 -8.08 -9.56
N ILE A 102 1.70 -6.86 -9.40
CA ILE A 102 1.79 -5.80 -10.40
C ILE A 102 3.25 -5.41 -10.67
N MET A 103 4.08 -5.28 -9.63
CA MET A 103 5.51 -4.96 -9.79
C MET A 103 6.29 -6.11 -10.43
N CYS A 104 5.96 -7.37 -10.13
CA CYS A 104 6.53 -8.52 -10.83
C CYS A 104 6.18 -8.51 -12.32
N VAL A 105 4.91 -8.25 -12.66
CA VAL A 105 4.48 -8.12 -14.06
C VAL A 105 5.17 -6.93 -14.74
N PHE A 106 5.34 -5.82 -14.04
CA PHE A 106 6.10 -4.65 -14.53
C PHE A 106 7.55 -5.04 -14.85
N GLY A 107 8.21 -5.79 -13.96
CA GLY A 107 9.56 -6.29 -14.17
C GLY A 107 9.67 -7.30 -15.32
N VAL A 108 8.78 -8.29 -15.37
CA VAL A 108 8.75 -9.28 -16.47
C VAL A 108 8.47 -8.61 -17.82
N SER A 109 7.60 -7.60 -17.86
CA SER A 109 7.33 -6.83 -19.07
C SER A 109 8.57 -6.09 -19.57
N ALA A 110 9.41 -5.60 -18.65
CA ALA A 110 10.70 -5.00 -19.00
C ALA A 110 11.72 -6.04 -19.49
N PHE A 111 11.72 -7.27 -18.95
CA PHE A 111 12.57 -8.36 -19.45
C PHE A 111 12.16 -8.87 -20.84
N LEU A 112 10.87 -8.78 -21.20
CA LEU A 112 10.33 -9.21 -22.49
C LEU A 112 10.35 -8.11 -23.56
N ASP A 113 10.95 -6.95 -23.28
CA ASP A 113 11.11 -5.79 -24.18
C ASP A 113 9.79 -5.26 -24.77
N ILE A 114 8.69 -5.37 -24.01
CA ILE A 114 7.36 -4.91 -24.43
C ILE A 114 7.26 -3.40 -24.15
N ARG A 115 7.61 -2.58 -25.13
CA ARG A 115 7.70 -1.10 -25.02
C ARG A 115 6.36 -0.35 -25.15
N SER A 116 5.25 -0.95 -24.69
CA SER A 116 3.90 -0.37 -24.83
C SER A 116 3.53 0.55 -23.66
N LEU A 117 3.37 1.84 -23.95
CA LEU A 117 2.93 2.84 -22.95
C LEU A 117 1.57 2.53 -22.34
N GLY A 118 0.63 2.00 -23.11
CA GLY A 118 -0.71 1.69 -22.61
C GLY A 118 -0.69 0.64 -21.51
N LEU A 119 0.11 -0.41 -21.68
CA LEU A 119 0.25 -1.50 -20.71
C LEU A 119 0.90 -0.99 -19.42
N TYR A 120 2.00 -0.26 -19.54
CA TYR A 120 2.69 0.31 -18.38
C TYR A 120 1.84 1.35 -17.65
N ALA A 121 1.15 2.24 -18.37
CA ALA A 121 0.23 3.21 -17.78
C ALA A 121 -0.91 2.52 -17.02
N PHE A 122 -1.49 1.46 -17.59
CA PHE A 122 -2.53 0.68 -16.93
C PHE A 122 -2.04 -0.02 -15.66
N LEU A 123 -0.88 -0.70 -15.72
CA LEU A 123 -0.27 -1.33 -14.55
C LEU A 123 0.05 -0.30 -13.46
N TRP A 124 0.54 0.89 -13.84
CA TRP A 124 0.87 1.96 -12.92
C TRP A 124 -0.37 2.57 -12.26
N ALA A 125 -1.45 2.76 -13.03
CA ALA A 125 -2.74 3.19 -12.52
C ALA A 125 -3.33 2.18 -11.52
N LEU A 126 -3.29 0.89 -11.86
CA LEU A 126 -3.76 -0.18 -10.98
C LEU A 126 -2.93 -0.23 -9.69
N ASN A 127 -1.61 -0.03 -9.79
CA ASN A 127 -0.74 0.05 -8.62
C ASN A 127 -1.14 1.22 -7.70
N GLY A 128 -1.42 2.40 -8.27
CA GLY A 128 -1.89 3.55 -7.51
C GLY A 128 -3.22 3.33 -6.79
N LEU A 129 -4.17 2.66 -7.44
CA LEU A 129 -5.46 2.32 -6.84
C LEU A 129 -5.32 1.34 -5.66
N VAL A 130 -4.43 0.35 -5.78
CA VAL A 130 -4.20 -0.62 -4.69
C VAL A 130 -3.42 0.05 -3.54
N GLN A 131 -2.45 0.89 -3.87
CA GLN A 131 -1.61 1.55 -2.89
C GLN A 131 -2.35 2.63 -2.07
N SER A 132 -3.42 3.22 -2.60
CA SER A 132 -4.25 4.19 -1.86
C SER A 132 -4.93 3.60 -0.63
N ILE A 133 -5.14 2.28 -0.59
CA ILE A 133 -5.74 1.57 0.54
C ILE A 133 -4.76 1.48 1.72
N GLY A 134 -3.45 1.49 1.46
CA GLY A 134 -2.42 1.23 2.48
C GLY A 134 -2.34 2.30 3.57
N TRP A 135 -2.50 3.58 3.21
CA TRP A 135 -2.43 4.70 4.16
C TRP A 135 -3.57 4.70 5.20
N PRO A 136 -4.86 4.69 4.80
CA PRO A 136 -5.97 4.68 5.76
C PRO A 136 -5.99 3.40 6.61
N VAL A 137 -5.63 2.25 6.04
CA VAL A 137 -5.58 0.98 6.77
C VAL A 137 -4.49 0.96 7.84
N ASN A 138 -3.28 1.44 7.52
CA ASN A 138 -2.20 1.50 8.51
C ASN A 138 -2.53 2.45 9.67
N VAL A 139 -3.13 3.59 9.35
CA VAL A 139 -3.57 4.57 10.34
C VAL A 139 -4.65 3.98 11.24
N ALA A 140 -5.66 3.32 10.68
CA ALA A 140 -6.72 2.69 11.45
C ALA A 140 -6.24 1.52 12.33
N VAL A 141 -5.27 0.72 11.86
CA VAL A 141 -4.63 -0.33 12.70
C VAL A 141 -3.87 0.29 13.87
N MET A 142 -3.15 1.38 13.65
CA MET A 142 -2.45 2.11 14.71
C MET A 142 -3.43 2.69 15.74
N TYR A 143 -4.53 3.31 15.29
CA TYR A 143 -5.59 3.81 16.17
C TYR A 143 -6.21 2.69 17.01
N ALA A 144 -6.50 1.53 16.42
CA ALA A 144 -7.04 0.39 17.16
C ALA A 144 -6.08 -0.08 18.27
N GLN A 145 -4.77 -0.10 18.01
CA GLN A 145 -3.76 -0.47 19.01
C GLN A 145 -3.64 0.58 20.13
N LEU A 146 -3.76 1.88 19.81
CA LEU A 146 -3.71 2.98 20.78
C LEU A 146 -4.99 3.08 21.63
N LEU A 147 -6.16 2.90 21.02
CA LEU A 147 -7.46 2.88 21.72
C LEU A 147 -7.56 1.69 22.68
N LEU A 148 -7.13 0.50 22.26
CA LEU A 148 -7.05 -0.65 23.17
C LEU A 148 -6.10 -0.39 24.35
N ARG A 149 -5.00 0.35 24.15
CA ARG A 149 -4.13 0.76 25.25
C ARG A 149 -4.83 1.76 26.19
N ARG A 150 -5.60 2.73 25.69
CA ARG A 150 -6.36 3.66 26.54
C ARG A 150 -7.50 2.99 27.27
N VAL A 151 -8.32 2.18 26.59
CA VAL A 151 -9.48 1.49 27.19
C VAL A 151 -9.04 0.41 28.18
N CYS A 152 -8.01 -0.38 27.86
CA CYS A 152 -7.50 -1.37 28.80
C CYS A 152 -6.82 -0.69 30.01
N LYS A 153 -6.09 0.40 29.81
CA LYS A 153 -5.52 1.18 30.92
C LYS A 153 -6.60 1.84 31.78
N LEU A 154 -7.67 2.34 31.16
CA LEU A 154 -8.83 2.91 31.87
C LEU A 154 -9.62 1.83 32.62
N HIS A 155 -9.81 0.65 32.06
CA HIS A 155 -10.46 -0.49 32.70
C HIS A 155 -9.64 -1.05 33.88
N THR A 156 -8.31 -1.11 33.75
CA THR A 156 -7.41 -1.46 34.88
C THR A 156 -7.44 -0.40 35.98
N HIS A 157 -7.54 0.89 35.63
CA HIS A 157 -7.72 1.95 36.62
C HIS A 157 -9.11 1.90 37.29
N PHE A 158 -10.18 1.56 36.56
CA PHE A 158 -11.52 1.42 37.13
C PHE A 158 -11.62 0.25 38.11
N HIS A 159 -10.95 -0.88 37.82
CA HIS A 159 -10.85 -1.99 38.75
C HIS A 159 -9.98 -1.69 39.98
N LEU A 160 -8.94 -0.84 39.87
CA LEU A 160 -8.15 -0.42 41.03
C LEU A 160 -8.93 0.55 41.94
N ILE A 161 -9.80 1.39 41.37
CA ILE A 161 -10.60 2.37 42.13
C ILE A 161 -11.81 1.69 42.81
N CYS A 162 -12.38 0.63 42.24
CA CYS A 162 -13.47 -0.14 42.87
C CYS A 162 -13.02 -1.10 43.98
N PHE A 163 -11.71 -1.28 44.20
CA PHE A 163 -11.15 -2.20 45.21
C PHE A 163 -10.43 -1.48 46.36
N MET A 164 -10.49 -0.15 46.40
CA MET A 164 -10.01 0.73 47.47
C MET A 164 -11.20 1.39 48.14
#